data_AF-A0A2V1ASQ9-F1
#
_entry.id   AF-A0A2V1ASQ9-F1
#
_cell.length_a   1.000
_cell.length_b   1.000
_cell.length_c   1.000
_cell.angle_alpha   90.00
_cell.angle_beta   90.00
_cell.angle_gamma   90.00
#
_symmetry.space_group_name_H-M   'P 1'
#
loop_
_entity.id
_entity.type
_entity.pdbx_description
1 polymer ?
#
loop_
_entity_poly.entity_id
_entity_poly.type
_entity_poly.pdbx_seq_one_letter_code
_entity_poly.pdbx_strand_id
1 'polypeptide(L)'
;MSCTLRSRHILRRFKSTLQDIQTSREYLEYGRLNQKDVTSTTFRGTLYELYAKEYLEHRLHCYEMTRVGGAMDNGIDIFGKWNLGFYWNRLTDEKKSKKYPQKTVLSASKQYNEATGGKVPKQIDLENQIQVFVQCKNYKRRIQASTIRELAGIYEYHAKTALDRMRTFFFLLSPFALTKQAQRQFDISSVPLVHFKVSSTKVEEADQNNQAVDTLDEPPTIYMNPKARSLLQGLEQGIVKNQF
;
A
#
# COMPACT_ATOMS: atom_id res chain seq x y z
N MET A 1 46.79 19.20 -23.24
CA MET A 1 47.11 18.36 -22.06
C MET A 1 46.07 18.61 -20.98
N SER A 2 44.87 18.05 -21.17
CA SER A 2 44.21 17.05 -20.31
C SER A 2 44.25 17.34 -18.81
N CYS A 3 43.18 18.00 -18.35
CA CYS A 3 42.75 18.10 -16.96
C CYS A 3 42.08 16.77 -16.58
N THR A 4 42.81 15.88 -15.90
CA THR A 4 42.31 14.53 -15.54
C THR A 4 42.36 14.27 -14.02
N LEU A 5 41.87 15.21 -13.21
CA LEU A 5 41.85 15.02 -11.74
C LEU A 5 40.54 15.44 -11.05
N ARG A 6 39.41 15.52 -11.76
CA ARG A 6 38.10 15.87 -11.18
C ARG A 6 37.01 14.79 -11.21
N SER A 7 37.32 13.56 -11.63
CA SER A 7 36.29 12.54 -11.89
C SER A 7 36.19 11.40 -10.86
N ARG A 8 37.11 11.30 -9.88
CA ARG A 8 37.09 10.17 -8.92
C ARG A 8 36.22 10.39 -7.67
N HIS A 9 35.91 11.64 -7.30
CA HIS A 9 35.13 11.92 -6.09
C HIS A 9 33.61 11.93 -6.32
N ILE A 10 33.13 12.10 -7.55
CA ILE A 10 31.69 12.12 -7.87
C ILE A 10 31.12 10.69 -8.01
N LEU A 11 31.94 9.72 -8.42
CA LEU A 11 31.52 8.31 -8.57
C LEU A 11 31.30 7.56 -7.24
N ARG A 12 31.64 8.17 -6.10
CA ARG A 12 31.55 7.50 -4.78
C ARG A 12 30.19 7.66 -4.09
N ARG A 13 29.24 8.44 -4.67
CA ARG A 13 27.98 8.81 -4.00
C ARG A 13 26.78 7.90 -4.29
N PHE A 14 26.90 6.91 -5.18
CA PHE A 14 25.77 6.04 -5.58
C PHE A 14 26.12 4.54 -5.55
N LYS A 15 26.56 4.05 -4.39
CA LYS A 15 26.38 2.63 -4.06
C LYS A 15 25.27 2.52 -3.02
N SER A 16 24.07 3.02 -3.34
CA SER A 16 22.88 2.59 -2.62
C SER A 16 22.80 1.07 -2.80
N THR A 17 22.74 0.32 -1.71
CA THR A 17 22.47 -1.11 -1.83
C THR A 17 21.03 -1.27 -2.30
N LEU A 18 20.68 -2.39 -2.93
CA LEU A 18 19.31 -2.62 -3.41
C LEU A 18 18.27 -2.44 -2.29
N GLN A 19 18.65 -2.70 -1.04
CA GLN A 19 17.80 -2.55 0.14
C GLN A 19 17.48 -1.08 0.46
N ASP A 20 18.36 -0.15 0.10
CA ASP A 20 18.22 1.28 0.38
C ASP A 20 17.33 1.99 -0.66
N ILE A 21 17.01 1.32 -1.77
CA ILE A 21 16.23 1.91 -2.87
C ILE A 21 14.74 1.89 -2.49
N GLN A 22 14.10 3.07 -2.49
CA GLN A 22 12.73 3.25 -2.03
C GLN A 22 11.81 3.92 -3.07
N THR A 23 12.33 4.21 -4.28
CA THR A 23 11.57 4.78 -5.40
C THR A 23 11.81 4.01 -6.70
N SER A 24 10.82 4.03 -7.59
CA SER A 24 10.91 3.38 -8.91
C SER A 24 12.03 3.99 -9.74
N ARG A 25 12.20 5.32 -9.65
CA ARG A 25 13.22 6.08 -10.37
C ARG A 25 14.64 5.65 -9.99
N GLU A 26 14.95 5.61 -8.69
CA GLU A 26 16.25 5.16 -8.20
C GLU A 26 16.54 3.72 -8.63
N TYR A 27 15.52 2.86 -8.67
CA TYR A 27 15.69 1.47 -9.06
C TYR A 27 15.97 1.28 -10.55
N LEU A 28 15.32 2.06 -11.42
CA LEU A 28 15.61 2.06 -12.85
C LEU A 28 17.04 2.57 -13.11
N GLU A 29 17.46 3.64 -12.43
CA GLU A 29 18.83 4.13 -12.52
C GLU A 29 19.85 3.09 -12.05
N TYR A 30 19.58 2.44 -10.91
CA TYR A 30 20.38 1.32 -10.41
C TYR A 30 20.45 0.18 -11.42
N GLY A 31 19.33 -0.19 -12.04
CA GLY A 31 19.26 -1.21 -13.08
C GLY A 31 20.15 -0.88 -14.28
N ARG A 32 20.08 0.36 -14.77
CA ARG A 32 20.89 0.87 -15.89
C ARG A 32 22.38 0.86 -15.56
N LEU A 33 22.77 1.38 -14.39
CA LEU A 33 24.17 1.47 -13.96
C LEU A 33 24.81 0.09 -13.73
N ASN A 34 24.02 -0.88 -13.28
CA ASN A 34 24.49 -2.23 -12.95
C ASN A 34 24.15 -3.27 -14.05
N GLN A 35 23.71 -2.83 -15.23
CA GLN A 35 23.35 -3.67 -16.37
C GLN A 35 22.42 -4.85 -16.00
N LYS A 36 21.42 -4.57 -15.17
CA LYS A 36 20.44 -5.58 -14.75
C LYS A 36 19.56 -5.99 -15.92
N ASP A 37 19.23 -7.27 -15.99
CA ASP A 37 18.24 -7.76 -16.94
C ASP A 37 16.83 -7.28 -16.53
N VAL A 38 16.35 -6.28 -17.27
CA VAL A 38 15.03 -5.66 -17.07
C VAL A 38 13.85 -6.60 -17.39
N THR A 39 14.13 -7.71 -18.07
CA THR A 39 13.12 -8.72 -18.40
C THR A 39 12.94 -9.77 -17.30
N SER A 40 13.91 -9.86 -16.39
CA SER A 40 13.91 -10.82 -15.28
C SER A 40 12.72 -10.62 -14.34
N THR A 41 12.24 -11.73 -13.78
CA THR A 41 11.11 -11.74 -12.84
C THR A 41 11.42 -10.95 -11.56
N THR A 42 12.65 -11.06 -11.06
CA THR A 42 13.11 -10.29 -9.90
C THR A 42 13.10 -8.79 -10.19
N PHE A 43 13.64 -8.35 -11.33
CA PHE A 43 13.64 -6.93 -11.67
C PHE A 43 12.23 -6.38 -11.77
N ARG A 44 11.36 -7.06 -12.52
CA ARG A 44 9.95 -6.65 -12.70
C ARG A 44 9.14 -6.73 -11.40
N GLY A 45 9.45 -7.66 -10.51
CA GLY A 45 8.84 -7.77 -9.18
C GLY A 45 9.18 -6.57 -8.31
N THR A 46 10.47 -6.28 -8.14
CA THR A 46 10.92 -5.14 -7.32
C THR A 46 10.46 -3.80 -7.87
N LEU A 47 10.49 -3.61 -9.20
CA LEU A 47 9.96 -2.38 -9.80
C LEU A 47 8.46 -2.22 -9.52
N TYR A 48 7.70 -3.32 -9.56
CA TYR A 48 6.28 -3.29 -9.25
C TYR A 48 6.00 -2.98 -7.78
N GLU A 49 6.82 -3.48 -6.85
CA GLU A 49 6.72 -3.12 -5.42
C GLU A 49 6.92 -1.62 -5.21
N LEU A 50 7.96 -1.04 -5.83
CA LEU A 50 8.26 0.39 -5.72
C LEU A 50 7.17 1.26 -6.34
N TYR A 51 6.64 0.84 -7.48
CA TYR A 51 5.51 1.51 -8.11
C TYR A 51 4.24 1.41 -7.26
N ALA A 52 3.95 0.24 -6.69
CA ALA A 52 2.84 0.03 -5.77
C ALA A 52 2.96 0.94 -4.53
N LYS A 53 4.17 1.08 -3.99
CA LYS A 53 4.45 2.01 -2.89
C LYS A 53 4.09 3.45 -3.27
N GLU A 54 4.65 3.96 -4.38
CA GLU A 54 4.39 5.32 -4.87
C GLU A 54 2.90 5.55 -5.16
N TYR A 55 2.22 4.56 -5.74
CA TYR A 55 0.77 4.58 -5.96
C TYR A 55 0.01 4.80 -4.64
N LEU A 56 0.33 4.02 -3.61
CA LEU A 56 -0.34 4.10 -2.31
C LEU A 56 -0.06 5.45 -1.62
N GLU A 57 1.16 5.96 -1.74
CA GLU A 57 1.54 7.26 -1.21
C GLU A 57 0.74 8.39 -1.86
N HIS A 58 0.66 8.41 -3.19
CA HIS A 58 0.03 9.50 -3.93
C HIS A 58 -1.50 9.44 -3.95
N ARG A 59 -2.09 8.25 -4.08
CA ARG A 59 -3.54 8.10 -4.34
C ARG A 59 -4.33 7.71 -3.10
N LEU A 60 -3.71 7.01 -2.15
CA LEU A 60 -4.38 6.50 -0.95
C LEU A 60 -3.98 7.26 0.31
N HIS A 61 -3.12 8.27 0.20
CA HIS A 61 -2.57 9.00 1.35
C HIS A 61 -1.94 8.06 2.38
N CYS A 62 -1.29 7.01 1.88
CA CYS A 62 -0.37 6.24 2.68
C CYS A 62 0.92 7.04 2.86
N TYR A 63 1.63 6.83 3.97
CA TYR A 63 2.87 7.54 4.26
C TYR A 63 3.74 6.71 5.19
N GLU A 64 5.00 7.13 5.37
CA GLU A 64 6.04 6.33 6.03
C GLU A 64 6.12 4.92 5.42
N MET A 65 5.88 4.81 4.11
CA MET A 65 5.90 3.53 3.43
C MET A 65 7.35 3.11 3.20
N THR A 66 7.68 1.89 3.58
CA THR A 66 9.03 1.32 3.44
C THR A 66 8.94 -0.02 2.76
N ARG A 67 9.63 -0.15 1.63
CA ARG A 67 9.80 -1.42 0.93
C ARG A 67 10.86 -2.25 1.66
N VAL A 68 10.46 -3.42 2.16
CA VAL A 68 11.32 -4.34 2.92
C VAL A 68 11.84 -5.49 2.06
N GLY A 69 11.12 -5.81 0.98
CA GLY A 69 11.24 -7.00 0.14
C GLY A 69 12.56 -7.80 0.22
N GLY A 70 12.45 -9.11 0.46
CA GLY A 70 13.56 -10.05 0.52
C GLY A 70 13.16 -11.39 1.14
N ALA A 71 14.01 -12.42 1.06
CA ALA A 71 13.67 -13.79 1.48
C ALA A 71 13.28 -13.97 2.98
N MET A 72 13.38 -12.94 3.82
CA MET A 72 13.07 -12.97 5.25
C MET A 72 11.92 -12.03 5.66
N ASP A 73 11.19 -11.47 4.70
CA ASP A 73 10.15 -10.46 4.96
C ASP A 73 8.80 -11.04 5.42
N ASN A 74 8.73 -12.35 5.65
CA ASN A 74 7.51 -13.09 6.01
C ASN A 74 6.33 -12.84 5.06
N GLY A 75 6.56 -12.46 3.80
CA GLY A 75 5.51 -12.15 2.83
C GLY A 75 4.97 -10.72 2.89
N ILE A 76 5.67 -9.80 3.54
CA ILE A 76 5.35 -8.35 3.50
C ILE A 76 6.37 -7.65 2.61
N ASP A 77 5.92 -7.15 1.46
CA ASP A 77 6.82 -6.43 0.55
C ASP A 77 7.01 -4.97 1.00
N ILE A 78 5.94 -4.35 1.51
CA ILE A 78 5.91 -2.94 1.95
C ILE A 78 5.08 -2.85 3.24
N PHE A 79 5.48 -1.98 4.16
CA PHE A 79 4.64 -1.57 5.29
C PHE A 79 4.65 -0.05 5.44
N GLY A 80 3.63 0.48 6.11
CA GLY A 80 3.57 1.90 6.45
C GLY A 80 2.26 2.25 7.14
N LYS A 81 1.83 3.49 7.00
CA LYS A 81 0.62 4.02 7.63
C LYS A 81 -0.37 4.54 6.61
N TRP A 82 -1.64 4.62 7.00
CA TRP A 82 -2.72 5.13 6.16
C TRP A 82 -3.45 6.30 6.83
N ASN A 83 -3.39 7.48 6.21
CA ASN A 83 -4.08 8.64 6.75
C ASN A 83 -5.59 8.57 6.44
N LEU A 84 -6.34 7.92 7.33
CA LEU A 84 -7.81 7.91 7.27
C LEU A 84 -8.43 9.26 7.64
N GLY A 85 -7.69 10.12 8.35
CA GLY A 85 -8.10 11.49 8.68
C GLY A 85 -8.36 12.33 7.43
N PHE A 86 -7.59 12.10 6.36
CA PHE A 86 -7.80 12.73 5.05
C PHE A 86 -9.24 12.56 4.53
N TYR A 87 -9.79 11.34 4.64
CA TYR A 87 -11.14 11.03 4.18
C TYR A 87 -12.20 11.53 5.17
N TRP A 88 -11.93 11.40 6.47
CA TRP A 88 -12.79 11.93 7.52
C TRP A 88 -13.03 13.43 7.38
N ASN A 89 -11.97 14.22 7.14
CA ASN A 89 -12.05 15.67 7.05
C ASN A 89 -12.93 16.13 5.87
N ARG A 90 -13.04 15.31 4.82
CA ARG A 90 -13.89 15.55 3.64
C ARG A 90 -15.34 15.07 3.78
N LEU A 91 -15.70 14.43 4.90
CA LEU A 91 -17.09 14.11 5.16
C LEU A 91 -17.88 15.40 5.45
N THR A 92 -19.14 15.41 5.02
CA THR A 92 -20.11 16.44 5.41
C THR A 92 -20.40 16.37 6.90
N ASP A 93 -20.83 17.48 7.50
CA ASP A 93 -21.15 17.54 8.93
C ASP A 93 -22.28 16.57 9.32
N GLU A 94 -23.24 16.36 8.42
CA GLU A 94 -24.28 15.33 8.56
C GLU A 94 -23.70 13.92 8.71
N LYS A 95 -22.69 13.59 7.90
CA LYS A 95 -22.00 12.29 7.98
C LYS A 95 -21.16 12.21 9.25
N LYS A 96 -20.46 13.27 9.63
CA LYS A 96 -19.64 13.31 10.86
C LYS A 96 -20.49 13.13 12.13
N SER A 97 -21.71 13.65 12.11
CA SER A 97 -22.67 13.54 13.22
C SER A 97 -23.39 12.19 13.29
N LYS A 98 -23.25 11.34 12.27
CA LYS A 98 -23.92 10.03 12.21
C LYS A 98 -23.40 9.08 13.28
N LYS A 99 -24.28 8.26 13.85
CA LYS A 99 -23.88 7.16 14.74
C LYS A 99 -23.30 5.98 13.95
N TYR A 100 -22.04 5.64 14.21
CA TYR A 100 -21.37 4.48 13.61
C TYR A 100 -21.36 3.27 14.55
N PRO A 101 -21.40 2.03 14.03
CA PRO A 101 -21.29 0.84 14.87
C PRO A 101 -19.97 0.78 15.65
N GLN A 102 -19.98 0.23 16.87
CA GLN A 102 -18.83 0.14 17.79
C GLN A 102 -17.62 -0.64 17.25
N LYS A 103 -17.84 -1.43 16.19
CA LYS A 103 -16.80 -2.23 15.53
C LYS A 103 -16.08 -1.47 14.41
N THR A 104 -16.40 -0.20 14.18
CA THR A 104 -15.79 0.63 13.12
C THR A 104 -14.58 1.37 13.65
N VAL A 105 -13.62 1.67 12.79
CA VAL A 105 -12.47 2.52 13.14
C VAL A 105 -12.95 3.90 13.58
N LEU A 106 -13.97 4.46 12.91
CA LEU A 106 -14.56 5.74 13.29
C LEU A 106 -15.11 5.75 14.72
N SER A 107 -15.88 4.73 15.12
CA SER A 107 -16.41 4.67 16.48
C SER A 107 -15.33 4.57 17.57
N ALA A 108 -14.12 4.15 17.19
CA ALA A 108 -12.96 4.04 18.05
C ALA A 108 -11.96 5.20 17.89
N SER A 109 -12.29 6.22 17.09
CA SER A 109 -11.38 7.31 16.76
C SER A 109 -11.57 8.57 17.60
N LYS A 110 -10.47 9.30 17.79
CA LYS A 110 -10.45 10.61 18.46
C LYS A 110 -11.27 11.64 17.70
N GLN A 111 -11.07 11.71 16.39
CA GLN A 111 -11.74 12.66 15.49
C GLN A 111 -13.28 12.53 15.54
N TYR A 112 -13.79 11.30 15.61
CA TYR A 112 -15.23 11.06 15.75
C TYR A 112 -15.73 11.46 17.15
N ASN A 113 -14.96 11.16 18.19
CA ASN A 113 -15.31 11.53 19.56
C ASN A 113 -15.40 13.05 19.75
N GLU A 114 -14.47 13.79 19.16
CA GLU A 114 -14.47 15.25 19.14
C GLU A 114 -15.70 15.81 18.42
N ALA A 115 -16.02 15.30 17.21
CA ALA A 115 -17.16 15.75 16.44
C ALA A 115 -18.52 15.44 17.09
N THR A 116 -18.59 14.42 17.94
CA THR A 116 -19.83 14.01 18.62
C THR A 116 -19.91 14.45 20.09
N GLY A 117 -18.90 15.19 20.59
CA GLY A 117 -18.85 15.62 21.99
C GLY A 117 -18.76 14.45 22.98
N GLY A 118 -18.19 13.33 22.57
CA GLY A 118 -18.11 12.13 23.38
C GLY A 118 -17.16 12.31 24.58
N LYS A 119 -17.59 11.83 25.75
CA LYS A 119 -16.85 11.99 27.01
C LYS A 119 -15.75 10.95 27.24
N VAL A 120 -15.72 9.89 26.45
CA VAL A 120 -14.78 8.77 26.63
C VAL A 120 -13.61 8.94 25.67
N PRO A 121 -12.36 9.03 26.17
CA PRO A 121 -11.19 9.15 25.31
C PRO A 121 -11.07 7.91 24.43
N LYS A 122 -11.15 8.13 23.13
CA LYS A 122 -10.96 7.10 22.11
C LYS A 122 -9.48 6.97 21.77
N GLN A 123 -9.06 5.74 21.47
CA GLN A 123 -7.64 5.40 21.42
C GLN A 123 -7.02 5.55 20.04
N ILE A 124 -7.80 5.51 18.96
CA ILE A 124 -7.28 5.52 17.59
C ILE A 124 -7.22 6.93 17.03
N ASP A 125 -6.04 7.33 16.58
CA ASP A 125 -5.87 8.49 15.72
C ASP A 125 -5.94 8.07 14.24
N LEU A 126 -6.93 8.58 13.50
CA LEU A 126 -7.12 8.27 12.08
C LEU A 126 -5.97 8.71 11.19
N GLU A 127 -5.17 9.70 11.63
CA GLU A 127 -4.05 10.20 10.83
C GLU A 127 -2.81 9.35 11.06
N ASN A 128 -2.52 9.04 12.33
CA ASN A 128 -1.20 8.56 12.75
C ASN A 128 -1.07 7.08 13.13
N GLN A 129 -2.19 6.37 13.27
CA GLN A 129 -2.17 5.04 13.92
C GLN A 129 -2.74 3.90 13.09
N ILE A 130 -3.21 4.16 11.87
CA ILE A 130 -3.69 3.11 10.98
C ILE A 130 -2.50 2.51 10.25
N GLN A 131 -2.24 1.22 10.49
CA GLN A 131 -1.16 0.46 9.90
C GLN A 131 -1.62 -0.24 8.63
N VAL A 132 -0.74 -0.28 7.64
CA VAL A 132 -0.94 -1.03 6.40
C VAL A 132 0.25 -1.93 6.15
N PHE A 133 -0.04 -3.21 5.92
CA PHE A 133 0.90 -4.17 5.37
C PHE A 133 0.51 -4.47 3.94
N VAL A 134 1.51 -4.60 3.07
CA VAL A 134 1.30 -4.73 1.64
C VAL A 134 2.01 -5.95 1.12
N GLN A 135 1.28 -6.72 0.32
CA GLN A 135 1.86 -7.73 -0.55
C GLN A 135 1.55 -7.38 -2.01
N CYS A 136 2.59 -7.36 -2.82
CA CYS A 136 2.60 -7.17 -4.24
C CYS A 136 2.80 -8.53 -4.93
N LYS A 137 1.92 -8.86 -5.88
CA LYS A 137 2.05 -10.06 -6.71
C LYS A 137 1.97 -9.68 -8.19
N ASN A 138 3.12 -9.42 -8.80
CA ASN A 138 3.25 -9.16 -10.23
C ASN A 138 3.29 -10.45 -11.06
N TYR A 139 2.22 -11.24 -11.02
CA TYR A 139 2.10 -12.46 -11.81
C TYR A 139 1.31 -12.24 -13.09
N LYS A 140 1.62 -12.96 -14.16
CA LYS A 140 0.80 -13.04 -15.38
C LYS A 140 -0.47 -13.90 -15.23
N ARG A 141 -0.91 -14.14 -14.00
CA ARG A 141 -2.04 -15.03 -13.66
C ARG A 141 -2.83 -14.48 -12.49
N ARG A 142 -4.07 -14.95 -12.39
CA ARG A 142 -4.96 -14.65 -11.25
C ARG A 142 -4.37 -15.09 -9.92
N ILE A 143 -4.66 -14.32 -8.88
CA ILE A 143 -4.21 -14.62 -7.51
C ILE A 143 -4.93 -15.85 -6.97
N GLN A 144 -4.17 -16.73 -6.33
CA GLN A 144 -4.63 -18.01 -5.81
C GLN A 144 -5.04 -17.92 -4.34
N ALA A 145 -5.84 -18.87 -3.89
CA ALA A 145 -6.31 -18.95 -2.50
C ALA A 145 -5.17 -19.19 -1.50
N SER A 146 -4.03 -19.74 -1.92
CA SER A 146 -2.84 -19.87 -1.08
C SER A 146 -2.34 -18.53 -0.58
N THR A 147 -2.26 -17.52 -1.46
CA THR A 147 -1.83 -16.16 -1.12
C THR A 147 -2.71 -15.54 -0.03
N ILE A 148 -4.03 -15.73 -0.12
CA ILE A 148 -4.94 -15.17 0.91
C ILE A 148 -4.73 -15.84 2.28
N ARG A 149 -4.47 -17.15 2.30
CA ARG A 149 -4.19 -17.89 3.55
C ARG A 149 -2.84 -17.49 4.16
N GLU A 150 -1.84 -17.23 3.32
CA GLU A 150 -0.54 -16.70 3.73
C GLU A 150 -0.71 -15.35 4.43
N LEU A 151 -1.42 -14.39 3.80
CA LEU A 151 -1.72 -13.09 4.41
C LEU A 151 -2.46 -13.22 5.75
N ALA A 152 -3.34 -14.21 5.89
CA ALA A 152 -4.03 -14.47 7.15
C ALA A 152 -3.06 -14.88 8.27
N GLY A 153 -2.07 -15.73 7.97
CA GLY A 153 -1.04 -16.12 8.93
C GLY A 153 -0.17 -14.94 9.36
N ILE A 154 0.22 -14.10 8.41
CA ILE A 154 1.03 -12.90 8.66
C ILE A 154 0.25 -11.91 9.55
N TYR A 155 -1.02 -11.67 9.22
CA TYR A 155 -1.86 -10.77 10.01
C TYR A 155 -1.97 -11.19 11.47
N GLU A 156 -2.16 -12.49 11.76
CA GLU A 156 -2.25 -12.98 13.14
C GLU A 156 -0.92 -12.78 13.91
N TYR A 157 0.22 -12.78 13.22
CA TYR A 157 1.51 -12.49 13.82
C TYR A 157 1.65 -11.02 14.25
N HIS A 158 1.14 -10.08 13.42
CA HIS A 158 1.26 -8.64 13.68
C HIS A 158 0.11 -8.05 14.53
N ALA A 159 -1.13 -8.50 14.32
CA ALA A 159 -2.33 -7.93 14.95
C ALA A 159 -2.74 -8.73 16.21
N LYS A 160 -1.95 -8.58 17.28
CA LYS A 160 -2.09 -9.38 18.51
C LYS A 160 -3.28 -8.96 19.36
N THR A 161 -3.52 -7.66 19.51
CA THR A 161 -4.61 -7.14 20.36
C THR A 161 -5.87 -6.80 19.57
N ALA A 162 -7.01 -6.66 20.25
CA ALA A 162 -8.25 -6.20 19.62
C ALA A 162 -8.10 -4.80 18.99
N LEU A 163 -7.28 -3.94 19.60
CA LEU A 163 -6.96 -2.61 19.07
C LEU A 163 -6.11 -2.71 17.80
N ASP A 164 -5.08 -3.56 17.79
CA ASP A 164 -4.26 -3.79 16.59
C ASP A 164 -5.10 -4.31 15.43
N ARG A 165 -6.02 -5.24 15.70
CA ARG A 165 -6.94 -5.81 14.70
C ARG A 165 -7.92 -4.79 14.11
N MET A 166 -8.13 -3.66 14.79
CA MET A 166 -9.00 -2.59 14.32
C MET A 166 -8.24 -1.55 13.50
N ARG A 167 -6.96 -1.33 13.79
CA ARG A 167 -6.12 -0.33 13.10
C ARG A 167 -5.20 -0.91 12.03
N THR A 168 -5.21 -2.21 11.79
CA THR A 168 -4.29 -2.87 10.84
C THR A 168 -5.06 -3.37 9.62
N PHE A 169 -4.61 -2.96 8.43
CA PHE A 169 -5.16 -3.38 7.14
C PHE A 169 -4.09 -4.10 6.31
N PHE A 170 -4.53 -5.04 5.47
CA PHE A 170 -3.68 -5.71 4.50
C PHE A 170 -4.10 -5.34 3.08
N PHE A 171 -3.15 -4.81 2.33
CA PHE A 171 -3.32 -4.46 0.93
C PHE A 171 -2.66 -5.52 0.06
N LEU A 172 -3.43 -6.04 -0.88
CA LEU A 172 -2.93 -6.93 -1.92
C LEU A 172 -2.95 -6.16 -3.23
N LEU A 173 -1.78 -6.00 -3.87
CA LEU A 173 -1.67 -5.34 -5.16
C LEU A 173 -1.28 -6.36 -6.23
N SER A 174 -2.07 -6.43 -7.31
CA SER A 174 -1.75 -7.28 -8.45
C SER A 174 -2.38 -6.77 -9.75
N PRO A 175 -1.77 -7.04 -10.92
CA PRO A 175 -2.36 -6.66 -12.20
C PRO A 175 -3.59 -7.49 -12.58
N PHE A 176 -3.73 -8.69 -12.02
CA PHE A 176 -4.83 -9.62 -12.32
C PHE A 176 -5.78 -9.79 -11.14
N ALA A 177 -7.02 -10.15 -11.46
CA ALA A 177 -8.07 -10.43 -10.48
C ALA A 177 -7.80 -11.70 -9.65
N LEU A 178 -8.56 -11.86 -8.57
CA LEU A 178 -8.60 -13.09 -7.76
C LEU A 178 -9.24 -14.24 -8.57
N THR A 179 -8.82 -15.49 -8.32
CA THR A 179 -9.62 -16.66 -8.75
C THR A 179 -10.92 -16.74 -7.94
N LYS A 180 -11.93 -17.50 -8.41
CA LYS A 180 -13.17 -17.71 -7.64
C LYS A 180 -12.91 -18.26 -6.23
N GLN A 181 -11.96 -19.19 -6.11
CA GLN A 181 -11.58 -19.76 -4.82
C GLN A 181 -10.85 -18.74 -3.94
N ALA A 182 -9.95 -17.93 -4.52
CA ALA A 182 -9.27 -16.86 -3.80
C ALA A 182 -10.25 -15.79 -3.32
N GLN A 183 -11.22 -15.40 -4.15
CA GLN A 183 -12.31 -14.49 -3.81
C GLN A 183 -13.11 -15.01 -2.61
N ARG A 184 -13.52 -16.28 -2.63
CA ARG A 184 -14.23 -16.89 -1.51
C ARG A 184 -13.42 -16.84 -0.22
N GLN A 185 -12.12 -17.16 -0.28
CA GLN A 185 -11.22 -17.07 0.89
C GLN A 185 -11.04 -15.63 1.38
N PHE A 186 -10.94 -14.69 0.44
CA PHE A 186 -10.81 -13.27 0.73
C PHE A 186 -12.02 -12.73 1.48
N ASP A 187 -13.23 -13.16 1.08
CA ASP A 187 -14.49 -12.71 1.66
C ASP A 187 -14.78 -13.28 3.04
N ILE A 188 -14.38 -14.52 3.31
CA ILE A 188 -14.57 -15.16 4.62
C ILE A 188 -13.44 -14.83 5.61
N SER A 189 -12.36 -14.21 5.14
CA SER A 189 -11.20 -13.90 5.98
C SER A 189 -11.55 -12.93 7.10
N SER A 190 -11.02 -13.20 8.30
CA SER A 190 -11.07 -12.29 9.46
C SER A 190 -10.12 -11.11 9.35
N VAL A 191 -9.23 -11.13 8.35
CA VAL A 191 -8.28 -10.04 8.07
C VAL A 191 -8.97 -8.92 7.31
N PRO A 192 -8.74 -7.64 7.65
CA PRO A 192 -9.20 -6.50 6.87
C PRO A 192 -8.42 -6.39 5.55
N LEU A 193 -8.92 -7.05 4.51
CA LEU A 193 -8.24 -7.14 3.21
C LEU A 193 -8.81 -6.14 2.20
N VAL A 194 -7.90 -5.48 1.49
CA VAL A 194 -8.19 -4.63 0.33
C VAL A 194 -7.33 -5.07 -0.85
N HIS A 195 -7.97 -5.43 -1.95
CA HIS A 195 -7.30 -5.80 -3.19
C HIS A 195 -7.36 -4.62 -4.17
N PHE A 196 -6.20 -4.21 -4.66
CA PHE A 196 -6.07 -3.20 -5.71
C PHE A 196 -5.59 -3.86 -6.98
N LYS A 197 -6.36 -3.70 -8.06
CA LYS A 197 -5.95 -4.12 -9.39
C LYS A 197 -5.12 -3.02 -10.04
N VAL A 198 -3.82 -3.03 -9.80
CA VAL A 198 -2.86 -2.06 -10.35
C VAL A 198 -2.05 -2.72 -11.45
N SER A 199 -2.12 -2.16 -12.67
CA SER A 199 -1.39 -2.63 -13.84
C SER A 199 0.12 -2.61 -13.60
N SER A 200 0.85 -3.52 -14.25
CA SER A 200 2.31 -3.47 -14.24
C SER A 200 2.76 -2.43 -15.24
N THR A 201 3.60 -1.47 -14.82
CA THR A 201 4.28 -0.55 -15.72
C THR A 201 5.16 -1.34 -16.69
N LYS A 202 5.16 -0.97 -17.98
CA LYS A 202 6.14 -1.51 -18.93
C LYS A 202 7.45 -0.75 -18.74
N VAL A 203 8.56 -1.47 -18.61
CA VAL A 203 9.89 -0.87 -18.37
C VAL A 203 10.25 0.14 -19.47
N GLU A 204 9.82 -0.12 -20.71
CA GLU A 204 10.06 0.73 -21.89
C GLU A 204 9.42 2.13 -21.78
N GLU A 205 8.29 2.26 -21.07
CA GLU A 205 7.59 3.55 -20.86
C GLU A 205 8.24 4.36 -19.72
N ALA A 206 8.93 3.70 -18.80
CA ALA A 206 9.54 4.34 -17.63
C ALA A 206 10.92 4.98 -17.92
N ASP A 207 11.65 4.48 -18.91
CA ASP A 207 12.99 4.97 -19.28
C ASP A 207 12.94 6.22 -20.19
N GLN A 208 11.86 6.39 -20.97
CA GLN A 208 11.76 7.48 -21.95
C GLN A 208 11.28 8.82 -21.38
N ASN A 209 10.48 8.81 -20.31
CA ASN A 209 9.77 10.03 -19.93
C ASN A 209 10.42 10.88 -18.83
N ASN A 210 11.38 10.37 -18.04
CA ASN A 210 11.99 11.10 -16.91
C ASN A 210 10.96 11.77 -15.95
N GLN A 211 9.69 11.38 -16.08
CA GLN A 211 8.54 11.86 -15.35
C GLN A 211 8.30 10.85 -14.24
N ALA A 212 7.99 11.36 -13.05
CA ALA A 212 7.41 10.55 -11.99
C ALA A 212 6.27 9.70 -12.58
N VAL A 213 6.15 8.46 -12.13
CA VAL A 213 5.20 7.45 -12.64
C VAL A 213 3.75 7.82 -12.27
N ASP A 214 3.29 8.98 -12.71
CA ASP A 214 1.96 9.53 -12.49
C ASP A 214 1.00 9.21 -13.65
N THR A 215 1.46 8.43 -14.64
CA THR A 215 0.63 7.90 -15.73
C THR A 215 -0.16 6.66 -15.27
N LEU A 216 -0.93 6.81 -14.18
CA LEU A 216 -2.07 5.94 -13.92
C LEU A 216 -3.25 6.48 -14.71
N ASP A 217 -3.27 6.18 -16.01
CA ASP A 217 -4.34 6.66 -16.90
C ASP A 217 -5.73 6.15 -16.48
N GLU A 218 -5.79 5.07 -15.69
CA GLU A 218 -7.02 4.57 -15.10
C GLU A 218 -6.86 4.29 -13.59
N PRO A 219 -7.84 4.69 -12.77
CA PRO A 219 -7.85 4.37 -11.35
C PRO A 219 -7.99 2.85 -11.15
N PRO A 220 -7.25 2.23 -10.22
CA PRO A 220 -7.31 0.79 -10.06
C PRO A 220 -8.65 0.35 -9.49
N THR A 221 -9.13 -0.80 -9.95
CA THR A 221 -10.29 -1.44 -9.34
C THR A 221 -9.96 -1.83 -7.90
N ILE A 222 -10.71 -1.30 -6.94
CA ILE A 222 -10.60 -1.63 -5.51
C ILE A 222 -11.66 -2.65 -5.14
N TYR A 223 -11.24 -3.72 -4.47
CA TYR A 223 -12.15 -4.69 -3.87
C TYR A 223 -11.85 -4.85 -2.37
N MET A 224 -12.83 -4.56 -1.52
CA MET A 224 -12.72 -4.67 -0.05
C MET A 224 -13.55 -5.83 0.48
N ASN A 225 -12.94 -6.68 1.31
CA ASN A 225 -13.69 -7.78 1.92
C ASN A 225 -14.71 -7.27 2.94
N PRO A 226 -15.67 -8.11 3.38
CA PRO A 226 -16.66 -7.72 4.38
C PRO A 226 -16.05 -7.17 5.67
N LYS A 227 -14.90 -7.71 6.11
CA LYS A 227 -14.21 -7.24 7.32
C LYS A 227 -13.68 -5.81 7.15
N ALA A 228 -12.94 -5.52 6.08
CA ALA A 228 -12.42 -4.20 5.78
C ALA A 228 -13.56 -3.18 5.62
N ARG A 229 -14.62 -3.53 4.88
CA ARG A 229 -15.81 -2.67 4.74
C ARG A 229 -16.49 -2.39 6.08
N SER A 230 -16.59 -3.39 6.95
CA SER A 230 -17.17 -3.21 8.29
C SER A 230 -16.31 -2.32 9.17
N LEU A 231 -14.98 -2.34 9.04
CA LEU A 231 -14.09 -1.46 9.80
C LEU A 231 -14.13 -0.02 9.26
N LEU A 232 -14.12 0.12 7.94
CA LEU A 232 -14.07 1.40 7.22
C LEU A 232 -15.44 2.07 7.02
N GLN A 233 -16.51 1.51 7.61
CA GLN A 233 -17.86 2.03 7.43
C GLN A 233 -17.94 3.52 7.79
N GLY A 234 -18.38 4.33 6.83
CA GLY A 234 -18.38 5.80 6.87
C GLY A 234 -17.30 6.46 6.01
N LEU A 235 -16.22 5.74 5.70
CA LEU A 235 -15.07 6.23 4.92
C LEU A 235 -14.95 5.57 3.55
N GLU A 236 -15.59 4.41 3.33
CA GLU A 236 -15.43 3.58 2.14
C GLU A 236 -15.73 4.34 0.84
N GLN A 237 -16.74 5.21 0.85
CA GLN A 237 -17.09 5.99 -0.34
C GLN A 237 -15.99 7.00 -0.70
N GLY A 238 -15.37 7.64 0.29
CA GLY A 238 -14.28 8.57 0.05
C GLY A 238 -13.05 7.85 -0.49
N ILE A 239 -12.75 6.66 0.04
CA ILE A 239 -11.62 5.84 -0.39
C ILE A 239 -11.78 5.37 -1.83
N VAL A 240 -12.98 4.93 -2.21
CA VAL A 240 -13.25 4.45 -3.58
C VAL A 240 -13.37 5.61 -4.57
N LYS A 241 -13.86 6.80 -4.16
CA LYS A 241 -14.07 7.95 -5.06
C LYS A 241 -12.84 8.82 -5.27
N ASN A 242 -11.96 8.99 -4.27
CA ASN A 242 -10.77 9.86 -4.36
C ASN A 242 -9.62 9.22 -5.14
N GLN A 243 -9.92 8.48 -6.21
CA GLN A 243 -8.90 8.03 -7.16
C GLN A 243 -8.61 9.07 -8.25
N PHE A 244 -9.33 10.21 -8.24
CA PHE A 244 -9.27 11.31 -9.19
C PHE A 244 -8.88 12.62 -8.50
#